data_AF-A0A1B6L4Q7-F1
#
_entry.id   AF-A0A1B6L4Q7-F1
#
_cell.length_a   1.000
_cell.length_b   1.000
_cell.length_c   1.000
_cell.angle_alpha   90.00
_cell.angle_beta   90.00
_cell.angle_gamma   90.00
#
_symmetry.space_group_name_H-M   'P 1'
#
loop_
_entity.id
_entity.type
_entity.pdbx_description
1 polymer ?
#
loop_
_entity_poly.entity_id
_entity_poly.type
_entity_poly.pdbx_seq_one_letter_code
_entity_poly.pdbx_strand_id
1 'polypeptide(L)'
;MKVVKQQTGIEVRNLDEFLGSGMVRKNKNGPLLPDSIRGLIVGPSNCGKTNILFNLMFDPNGLRFENVYVFSKSLYQPKYRLLSQVMPKEIGYLEFDDNATVVPPSDAKPNSIMIFDDIACEKHDNIRCYFTMGRHN
;
A
#
# COMPACT_ATOMS: atom_id res chain seq x y z
N MET A 1 -0.69 16.43 -24.61
CA MET A 1 -1.36 17.18 -23.52
C MET A 1 -0.28 17.82 -22.67
N LYS A 2 -0.26 19.16 -22.51
CA LYS A 2 0.76 19.85 -21.72
C LYS A 2 0.32 19.83 -20.26
N VAL A 3 1.09 19.21 -19.38
CA VAL A 3 0.83 19.23 -17.93
C VAL A 3 1.27 20.60 -17.41
N VAL A 4 0.35 21.34 -16.80
CA VAL A 4 0.62 22.66 -16.22
C VAL A 4 0.42 22.57 -14.71
N LYS A 5 1.40 23.04 -13.93
CA LYS A 5 1.30 23.07 -12.46
C LYS A 5 0.14 23.99 -12.07
N GLN A 6 -0.81 23.48 -11.29
CA GLN A 6 -1.92 24.28 -10.79
C GLN A 6 -1.38 25.38 -9.86
N GLN A 7 -1.88 26.61 -10.03
CA GLN A 7 -1.49 27.76 -9.21
C GLN A 7 -2.03 27.65 -7.77
N THR A 8 -3.13 26.93 -7.58
CA THR A 8 -3.74 26.64 -6.29
C THR A 8 -3.71 25.13 -6.03
N GLY A 9 -3.22 24.75 -4.86
CA GLY A 9 -3.26 23.38 -4.36
C GLY A 9 -4.05 23.33 -3.05
N ILE A 10 -4.66 22.19 -2.77
CA ILE A 10 -5.23 21.93 -1.44
C ILE A 10 -4.07 21.69 -0.49
N GLU A 11 -3.98 22.50 0.56
CA GLU A 11 -3.03 22.25 1.63
C GLU A 11 -3.46 21.00 2.41
N VAL A 12 -2.57 20.01 2.49
CA VAL A 12 -2.83 18.82 3.28
C VAL A 12 -2.36 19.08 4.71
N ARG A 13 -3.31 19.25 5.63
CA ARG A 13 -3.05 19.47 7.05
C ARG A 13 -3.43 18.24 7.86
N ASN A 14 -2.64 17.93 8.88
CA ASN A 14 -3.02 16.93 9.87
C ASN A 14 -4.03 17.55 10.84
N LEU A 15 -5.31 17.19 10.71
CA LEU A 15 -6.38 17.77 11.53
C LEU A 15 -6.29 17.38 13.01
N ASP A 16 -5.59 16.29 13.33
CA ASP A 16 -5.39 15.87 14.73
C ASP A 16 -4.62 16.92 15.54
N GLU A 17 -3.69 17.65 14.90
CA GLU A 17 -2.95 18.76 15.52
C GLU A 17 -3.87 19.91 15.97
N PHE A 18 -5.01 20.08 15.31
CA PHE A 18 -5.98 21.14 15.59
C PHE A 18 -7.06 20.73 16.59
N LEU A 19 -7.31 19.42 16.74
CA LEU A 19 -8.39 18.90 17.56
C LEU A 19 -8.02 18.70 19.05
N GLY A 20 -6.77 18.95 19.43
CA GLY A 20 -6.34 18.90 20.84
C GLY A 20 -6.54 17.53 21.48
N SER A 21 -6.65 16.45 20.69
CA SER A 21 -6.70 15.09 21.20
C SER A 21 -5.31 14.78 21.77
N GLY A 22 -5.11 15.04 23.05
CA GLY A 22 -3.84 14.89 23.79
C GLY A 22 -3.22 13.48 23.80
N MET A 23 -3.70 12.57 22.95
CA MET A 23 -2.96 11.36 22.60
C MET A 23 -1.96 11.71 21.50
N VAL A 24 -0.69 11.85 21.89
CA VAL A 24 0.44 11.72 20.95
C VAL A 24 0.37 10.30 20.39
N ARG A 25 -0.39 10.10 19.31
CA ARG A 25 -0.35 8.85 18.57
C ARG A 25 1.03 8.79 17.93
N LYS A 26 1.79 7.76 18.28
CA LYS A 26 2.99 7.40 17.52
C LYS A 26 2.49 6.91 16.15
N ASN A 27 2.27 7.84 15.24
CA ASN A 27 1.88 7.51 13.88
C ASN A 27 2.99 6.65 13.28
N LYS A 28 2.63 5.40 12.95
CA LYS A 28 3.57 4.48 12.33
C LYS A 28 3.95 4.98 10.94
N ASN A 29 2.95 5.39 10.16
CA ASN A 29 3.14 5.89 8.80
C ASN A 29 3.46 7.40 8.83
N GLY A 30 3.77 7.98 7.67
CA GLY A 30 3.99 9.42 7.59
C GLY A 30 2.76 10.25 8.01
N PRO A 31 2.94 11.55 8.29
CA PRO A 31 1.94 12.38 8.96
C PRO A 31 0.56 12.45 8.29
N LEU A 32 0.49 12.15 6.99
CA LEU A 32 -0.73 12.20 6.19
C LEU A 32 -1.48 10.86 6.11
N LEU A 33 -0.92 9.79 6.70
CA LEU A 33 -1.46 8.45 6.62
C LEU A 33 -1.85 7.96 8.03
N PRO A 34 -2.98 7.26 8.17
CA PRO A 34 -3.34 6.64 9.45
C PRO A 34 -2.39 5.47 9.76
N ASP A 35 -2.35 5.01 11.02
CA ASP A 35 -1.54 3.87 11.45
C ASP A 35 -1.79 2.58 10.64
N SER A 36 -3.04 2.37 10.26
CA SER A 36 -3.47 1.29 9.38
C SER A 36 -4.38 1.85 8.30
N ILE A 37 -4.07 1.52 7.04
CA ILE A 37 -4.81 1.99 5.87
C ILE A 37 -5.19 0.82 4.97
N ARG A 38 -6.44 0.87 4.48
CA ARG A 38 -6.90 0.08 3.34
C ARG A 38 -7.22 1.08 2.24
N GLY A 39 -6.50 0.98 1.12
CA GLY A 39 -6.60 1.92 0.01
C GLY A 39 -6.84 1.19 -1.30
N LEU A 40 -7.44 1.91 -2.26
CA LEU A 40 -7.59 1.46 -3.62
C LEU A 40 -7.04 2.55 -4.56
N ILE A 41 -6.08 2.20 -5.41
CA ILE A 41 -5.53 3.09 -6.42
C ILE A 41 -6.16 2.72 -7.77
N VAL A 42 -7.12 3.52 -8.25
CA VAL A 42 -7.90 3.23 -9.45
C VAL A 42 -7.47 4.13 -10.61
N GLY A 43 -7.41 3.57 -11.81
CA GLY A 43 -7.17 4.30 -13.05
C GLY A 43 -6.80 3.37 -14.21
N PRO A 44 -6.83 3.86 -15.45
CA PRO A 44 -6.52 3.05 -16.63
C PRO A 44 -5.07 2.55 -16.62
N SER A 45 -4.76 1.55 -17.46
CA SER A 45 -3.39 1.07 -17.64
C SER A 45 -2.46 2.23 -18.01
N ASN A 46 -1.23 2.18 -17.47
CA ASN A 46 -0.19 3.20 -17.67
C ASN A 46 -0.49 4.62 -17.12
N CYS A 47 -1.51 4.82 -16.27
CA CYS A 47 -1.77 6.13 -15.65
C CYS A 47 -0.88 6.47 -14.43
N GLY A 48 0.03 5.57 -14.05
CA GLY A 48 0.96 5.79 -12.94
C GLY A 48 0.57 5.16 -11.59
N LYS A 49 -0.43 4.27 -11.52
CA LYS A 49 -0.84 3.59 -10.27
C LYS A 49 0.34 2.97 -9.50
N THR A 50 1.12 2.12 -10.17
CA THR A 50 2.31 1.48 -9.60
C THR A 50 3.36 2.51 -9.17
N ASN A 51 3.43 3.66 -9.85
CA ASN A 51 4.35 4.74 -9.48
C ASN A 51 3.95 5.36 -8.14
N ILE A 52 2.66 5.64 -7.95
CA ILE A 52 2.14 6.16 -6.66
C ILE A 52 2.44 5.16 -5.54
N LEU A 53 2.13 3.88 -5.76
CA LEU A 53 2.41 2.82 -4.79
C LEU A 53 3.89 2.77 -4.39
N PHE A 54 4.81 2.81 -5.35
CA PHE A 54 6.24 2.74 -5.07
C PHE A 54 6.72 3.98 -4.31
N ASN A 55 6.24 5.17 -4.68
CA ASN A 55 6.58 6.39 -3.94
C ASN A 55 6.07 6.31 -2.49
N LEU A 56 4.86 5.76 -2.26
CA LEU A 56 4.37 5.52 -0.91
C LEU A 56 5.23 4.51 -0.13
N MET A 57 5.83 3.52 -0.79
CA MET A 57 6.68 2.53 -0.11
C MET A 57 8.08 3.06 0.20
N PHE A 58 8.67 3.85 -0.69
CA PHE A 58 10.08 4.27 -0.58
C PHE A 58 10.27 5.65 0.04
N ASP A 59 9.25 6.51 0.06
CA ASP A 59 9.35 7.81 0.70
C ASP A 59 9.43 7.65 2.24
N PRO A 60 10.36 8.33 2.94
CA PRO A 60 10.42 8.32 4.39
C PRO A 60 9.13 8.78 5.08
N ASN A 61 8.31 9.61 4.42
CA ASN A 61 7.01 10.04 4.91
C ASN A 61 5.85 9.20 4.32
N GLY A 62 6.16 8.05 3.75
CA GLY A 62 5.21 7.10 3.20
C GLY A 62 4.72 6.06 4.21
N LEU A 63 4.48 4.86 3.70
CA LEU A 63 4.08 3.69 4.46
C LEU A 63 5.30 3.07 5.17
N ARG A 64 5.14 2.69 6.43
CA ARG A 64 6.16 1.95 7.18
C ARG A 64 5.76 0.49 7.30
N PHE A 65 6.73 -0.39 7.14
CA PHE A 65 6.49 -1.82 7.08
C PHE A 65 7.74 -2.63 7.41
N GLU A 66 7.50 -3.85 7.85
CA GLU A 66 8.53 -4.87 8.07
C GLU A 66 8.38 -6.03 7.08
N ASN A 67 7.19 -6.19 6.50
CA ASN A 67 6.87 -7.25 5.56
C ASN A 67 6.05 -6.68 4.38
N VAL A 68 6.28 -7.22 3.19
CA VAL A 68 5.58 -6.85 1.96
C VAL A 68 5.15 -8.12 1.25
N TYR A 69 3.86 -8.20 0.96
CA TYR A 69 3.25 -9.28 0.21
C TYR A 69 2.76 -8.71 -1.11
N VAL A 70 3.28 -9.20 -2.23
CA VAL A 70 2.87 -8.78 -3.56
C VAL A 70 2.13 -9.92 -4.25
N PHE A 71 0.86 -9.67 -4.54
CA PHE A 71 0.00 -10.57 -5.29
C PHE A 71 -0.23 -9.96 -6.66
N SER A 72 0.34 -10.56 -7.71
CA SER A 72 0.15 -10.09 -9.07
C SER A 72 0.44 -11.15 -10.12
N LYS A 73 -0.36 -11.17 -11.19
CA LYS A 73 -0.03 -11.92 -12.42
C LYS A 73 1.10 -11.27 -13.23
N SER A 74 1.44 -10.03 -12.89
CA SER A 74 2.34 -9.16 -13.63
C SER A 74 3.72 -9.01 -12.95
N LEU A 75 4.14 -9.92 -12.07
CA LEU A 75 5.44 -9.88 -11.36
C LEU A 75 6.66 -9.83 -12.30
N TYR A 76 6.51 -10.33 -13.53
CA TYR A 76 7.56 -10.26 -14.55
C TYR A 76 7.84 -8.83 -15.06
N GLN A 77 6.96 -7.85 -14.77
CA GLN A 77 7.15 -6.49 -15.23
C GLN A 77 8.40 -5.85 -14.58
N PRO A 78 9.13 -4.97 -15.30
CA PRO A 78 10.40 -4.41 -14.82
C PRO A 78 10.32 -3.72 -13.45
N LYS A 79 9.19 -3.10 -13.12
CA LYS A 79 9.01 -2.41 -11.83
C LYS A 79 8.99 -3.39 -10.65
N TYR A 80 8.33 -4.53 -10.78
CA TYR A 80 8.31 -5.54 -9.72
C TYR A 80 9.65 -6.26 -9.59
N ARG A 81 10.34 -6.52 -10.73
CA ARG A 81 11.73 -7.00 -10.70
C ARG A 81 12.68 -6.02 -10.01
N LEU A 82 12.51 -4.72 -10.24
CA LEU A 82 13.29 -3.71 -9.52
C LEU A 82 12.94 -3.72 -8.03
N LEU A 83 11.65 -3.79 -7.68
CA LEU A 83 11.18 -3.84 -6.30
C LEU A 83 11.84 -4.99 -5.53
N SER A 84 11.86 -6.20 -6.10
CA SER A 84 12.48 -7.37 -5.46
C SER A 84 14.00 -7.24 -5.29
N GLN A 85 14.67 -6.51 -6.20
CA GLN A 85 16.11 -6.27 -6.11
C GLN A 85 16.50 -5.19 -5.08
N VAL A 86 15.68 -4.15 -4.93
CA VAL A 86 15.99 -3.04 -4.02
C VAL A 86 15.47 -3.25 -2.61
N MET A 87 14.62 -4.26 -2.39
CA MET A 87 14.09 -4.54 -1.07
C MET A 87 15.20 -5.04 -0.13
N PRO A 88 15.39 -4.43 1.05
CA PRO A 88 16.38 -4.89 2.02
C PRO A 88 16.11 -6.34 2.46
N LYS A 89 17.18 -7.09 2.79
CA LYS A 89 17.06 -8.50 3.20
C LYS A 89 16.34 -8.68 4.53
N GLU A 90 16.32 -7.64 5.34
CA GLU A 90 15.65 -7.58 6.64
C GLU A 90 14.13 -7.45 6.49
N ILE A 91 13.65 -6.97 5.34
CA ILE A 91 12.23 -6.88 5.04
C ILE A 91 11.74 -8.25 4.55
N GLY A 92 10.66 -8.75 5.16
CA GLY A 92 9.99 -9.95 4.70
C GLY A 92 9.26 -9.69 3.38
N TYR A 93 9.95 -9.89 2.25
CA TYR A 93 9.38 -9.70 0.91
C TYR A 93 8.93 -11.03 0.31
N LEU A 94 7.63 -11.14 0.03
CA LEU A 94 6.98 -12.35 -0.46
C LEU A 94 6.17 -12.02 -1.72
N GLU A 95 6.41 -12.77 -2.79
CA GLU A 95 5.71 -12.63 -4.06
C GLU A 95 4.83 -13.85 -4.31
N PHE A 96 3.65 -13.60 -4.86
CA PHE A 96 2.65 -14.61 -5.14
C PHE A 96 1.99 -14.29 -6.48
N ASP A 97 1.88 -15.28 -7.35
CA ASP A 97 1.22 -15.18 -8.66
C ASP A 97 -0.12 -15.93 -8.70
N ASP A 98 -0.56 -16.54 -7.61
CA ASP A 98 -1.81 -17.28 -7.50
C ASP A 98 -2.63 -16.83 -6.29
N ASN A 99 -3.89 -16.47 -6.50
CA ASN A 99 -4.81 -16.09 -5.44
C ASN A 99 -5.03 -17.17 -4.38
N ALA A 100 -4.93 -18.46 -4.72
CA ALA A 100 -5.08 -19.53 -3.74
C ALA A 100 -4.01 -19.51 -2.65
N THR A 101 -2.89 -18.82 -2.91
CA THR A 101 -1.77 -18.66 -1.98
C THR A 101 -1.85 -17.39 -1.14
N VAL A 102 -2.88 -16.54 -1.35
CA VAL A 102 -3.11 -15.34 -0.55
C VAL A 102 -3.41 -15.73 0.89
N VAL A 103 -2.51 -15.38 1.80
CA VAL A 103 -2.71 -15.58 3.23
C VAL A 103 -3.90 -14.74 3.72
N PRO A 104 -4.76 -15.26 4.61
CA PRO A 104 -5.83 -14.46 5.20
C PRO A 104 -5.25 -13.38 6.13
N PRO A 105 -5.99 -12.30 6.42
CA PRO A 105 -5.50 -11.22 7.28
C PRO A 105 -5.07 -11.65 8.69
N SER A 106 -5.64 -12.74 9.23
CA SER A 106 -5.30 -13.29 10.55
C SER A 106 -3.90 -13.90 10.61
N ASP A 107 -3.40 -14.38 9.47
CA ASP A 107 -2.17 -15.14 9.37
C ASP A 107 -1.02 -14.27 8.80
N ALA A 108 -1.37 -13.06 8.37
CA ALA A 108 -0.42 -12.04 7.97
C ALA A 108 0.46 -11.63 9.15
N LYS A 109 1.77 -11.46 8.90
CA LYS A 109 2.69 -10.91 9.90
C LYS A 109 2.26 -9.50 10.31
N PRO A 110 2.56 -9.04 11.54
CA PRO A 110 2.37 -7.64 11.91
C PRO A 110 3.19 -6.73 11.00
N ASN A 111 2.80 -5.46 10.96
CA ASN A 111 3.49 -4.43 10.18
C ASN A 111 3.64 -4.73 8.68
N SER A 112 2.70 -5.47 8.10
CA SER A 112 2.72 -5.86 6.69
C SER A 112 2.04 -4.84 5.78
N ILE A 113 2.54 -4.72 4.54
CA ILE A 113 1.78 -4.18 3.41
C ILE A 113 1.35 -5.33 2.51
N MET A 114 0.07 -5.30 2.12
CA MET A 114 -0.54 -6.23 1.17
C MET A 114 -0.82 -5.49 -0.12
N ILE A 115 -0.20 -5.93 -1.22
CA ILE A 115 -0.32 -5.32 -2.54
C ILE A 115 -1.07 -6.29 -3.44
N PHE A 116 -2.23 -5.87 -3.90
CA PHE A 116 -3.05 -6.61 -4.85
C PHE A 116 -3.05 -5.86 -6.19
N ASP A 117 -2.32 -6.36 -7.19
CA ASP A 117 -2.22 -5.72 -8.51
C ASP A 117 -2.61 -6.67 -9.64
N ASP A 118 -3.47 -6.18 -10.53
CA ASP A 118 -3.94 -6.91 -11.71
C ASP A 118 -4.62 -8.27 -11.41
N ILE A 119 -5.53 -8.27 -10.42
CA ILE A 119 -6.19 -9.49 -9.92
C ILE A 119 -7.63 -9.65 -10.46
N ALA A 120 -8.05 -8.80 -11.40
CA ALA A 120 -9.47 -8.62 -11.78
C ALA A 120 -10.24 -9.87 -12.24
N CYS A 121 -9.56 -10.95 -12.61
CA CYS A 121 -10.16 -12.13 -13.23
C CYS A 121 -10.22 -13.38 -12.33
N GLU A 122 -9.85 -13.30 -11.05
CA GLU A 122 -9.73 -14.48 -10.19
C GLU A 122 -10.79 -14.55 -9.09
N LYS A 123 -10.89 -15.71 -8.40
CA LYS A 123 -11.71 -15.80 -7.18
C LYS A 123 -11.03 -15.01 -6.07
N HIS A 124 -11.77 -14.10 -5.43
CA HIS A 124 -11.24 -13.14 -4.44
C HIS A 124 -11.53 -13.56 -3.00
N ASP A 125 -11.62 -14.86 -2.70
CA ASP A 125 -12.15 -15.33 -1.40
C ASP A 125 -11.37 -14.74 -0.21
N ASN A 126 -10.03 -14.83 -0.23
CA ASN A 126 -9.18 -14.26 0.82
C ASN A 126 -8.95 -12.74 0.66
N ILE A 127 -8.87 -12.25 -0.59
CA ILE A 127 -8.69 -10.80 -0.87
C ILE A 127 -9.88 -10.01 -0.34
N ARG A 128 -11.10 -10.53 -0.47
CA ARG A 128 -12.32 -9.93 0.07
C ARG A 128 -12.18 -9.70 1.57
N CYS A 129 -11.63 -10.65 2.31
CA CYS A 129 -11.45 -10.53 3.76
C CYS A 129 -10.62 -9.30 4.15
N TYR A 130 -9.62 -8.90 3.34
CA TYR A 130 -8.84 -7.68 3.58
C TYR A 130 -9.68 -6.40 3.52
N PHE A 131 -10.77 -6.38 2.77
CA PHE A 131 -11.63 -5.20 2.64
C PHE A 131 -12.95 -5.30 3.43
N THR A 132 -13.41 -6.51 3.76
CA THR A 132 -14.68 -6.73 4.45
C THR A 132 -14.55 -7.03 5.94
N MET A 133 -13.42 -7.59 6.40
CA MET A 133 -13.23 -7.85 7.83
C MET A 133 -12.72 -6.56 8.49
N GLY A 134 -13.64 -5.87 9.16
CA GLY A 134 -13.44 -4.51 9.67
C GLY A 134 -12.69 -4.42 11.00
N ARG A 135 -11.83 -3.40 11.08
CA ARG A 135 -11.34 -2.61 12.25
C ARG A 135 -10.71 -3.31 13.46
N HIS A 136 -10.83 -4.61 13.62
CA HIS A 136 -10.27 -5.34 14.75
C HIS A 136 -9.11 -6.20 14.28
N ASN A 137 -7.93 -5.59 14.17
CA ASN A 137 -6.61 -6.21 14.26
C ASN A 137 -5.65 -5.12 14.73
#